data_AF-A0A348Z6U2-F1
#
_entry.id   AF-A0A348Z6U2-F1
#
_cell.length_a   1.000
_cell.length_b   1.000
_cell.length_c   1.000
_cell.angle_alpha   90.00
_cell.angle_beta   90.00
_cell.angle_gamma   90.00
#
_symmetry.space_group_name_H-M   'P 1'
#
loop_
_entity.id
_entity.type
_entity.pdbx_description
1 polymer ?
#
loop_
_entity_poly.entity_id
_entity_poly.type
_entity_poly.pdbx_seq_one_letter_code
_entity_poly.pdbx_strand_id
1 'polypeptide(L)'
;GATGSGKSVCINTLLISLLYKYTPQEVKLLLIDPKVVELNIYNGIPHLLIPVVTEPKKAAGALNWAVNEMTRRYKLFADNNVRNIEGYNDFVEKGIIEEKLPWIVIIIDELADLMMVCPNDVEEYIGRLAQMARAAGMHLVIATQRPSV
;
A
#
# COMPACT_ATOMS: atom_id res chain seq x y z
N GLY A 1 -10.01 5.06 15.25
CA GLY A 1 -9.90 5.19 16.73
C GLY A 1 -9.81 6.66 17.07
N ALA A 2 -10.45 7.10 18.16
CA ALA A 2 -10.41 8.50 18.57
C ALA A 2 -8.98 8.97 18.90
N THR A 3 -8.76 10.28 18.95
CA THR A 3 -7.47 10.87 19.36
C THR A 3 -7.03 10.31 20.71
N GLY A 4 -5.75 9.94 20.83
CA GLY A 4 -5.20 9.33 22.05
C GLY A 4 -5.49 7.83 22.23
N SER A 5 -6.25 7.19 21.32
CA SER A 5 -6.58 5.75 21.44
C SER A 5 -5.46 4.79 20.99
N GLY A 6 -4.26 5.29 20.71
CA GLY A 6 -3.13 4.47 20.23
C GLY A 6 -3.15 4.12 18.73
N LYS A 7 -3.96 4.79 17.90
CA LYS A 7 -3.99 4.60 16.43
C LYS A 7 -2.59 4.70 15.82
N SER A 8 -1.89 5.80 16.09
CA SER A 8 -0.56 6.07 15.56
C SER A 8 0.46 5.06 16.08
N VAL A 9 0.38 4.68 17.36
CA VAL A 9 1.24 3.65 17.96
C VAL A 9 1.06 2.31 17.23
N CYS A 10 -0.17 1.92 16.92
CA CYS A 10 -0.46 0.69 16.19
C CYS A 10 0.13 0.72 14.77
N ILE A 11 -0.04 1.81 14.03
CA ILE A 11 0.52 1.97 12.68
C ILE A 11 2.05 1.90 12.71
N ASN A 12 2.70 2.63 13.61
CA ASN A 12 4.15 2.59 13.78
C ASN A 12 4.64 1.18 14.16
N THR A 13 3.93 0.48 15.05
CA THR A 13 4.26 -0.89 15.43
C THR A 13 4.20 -1.84 14.23
N LEU A 14 3.17 -1.71 13.38
CA LEU A 14 3.05 -2.48 12.14
C LEU A 14 4.21 -2.16 11.19
N LEU A 15 4.50 -0.88 10.95
CA LEU A 15 5.59 -0.44 10.09
C LEU A 15 6.94 -0.96 10.56
N ILE A 16 7.27 -0.79 11.85
CA ILE A 16 8.51 -1.27 12.44
C ILE A 16 8.60 -2.79 12.32
N SER A 17 7.51 -3.52 12.54
CA SER A 17 7.48 -4.98 12.39
C SER A 17 7.81 -5.42 10.96
N LEU A 18 7.32 -4.70 9.95
CA LEU A 18 7.66 -4.96 8.55
C LEU A 18 9.12 -4.64 8.26
N LEU A 19 9.60 -3.47 8.69
CA LEU A 19 10.97 -3.01 8.43
C LEU A 19 12.02 -3.88 9.15
N TYR A 20 11.68 -4.44 10.31
CA TYR A 20 12.57 -5.33 11.06
C TYR A 20 12.71 -6.71 10.41
N LYS A 21 11.68 -7.14 9.67
CA LYS A 21 11.60 -8.50 9.12
C LYS A 21 11.95 -8.59 7.63
N TYR A 22 11.63 -7.56 6.84
CA TYR A 22 11.68 -7.63 5.38
C TYR A 22 12.60 -6.58 4.78
N THR A 23 13.31 -6.98 3.74
CA THR A 23 14.17 -6.10 2.93
C THR A 23 13.35 -5.25 1.94
N PRO A 24 13.91 -4.17 1.37
CA PRO A 24 13.25 -3.35 0.36
C PRO A 24 12.87 -4.11 -0.93
N GLN A 25 13.53 -5.22 -1.21
CA GLN A 25 13.25 -6.10 -2.36
C GLN A 25 12.06 -7.03 -2.09
N GLU A 26 11.75 -7.30 -0.83
CA GLU A 26 10.63 -8.17 -0.43
C GLU A 26 9.36 -7.38 -0.17
N VAL A 27 9.48 -6.20 0.46
CA VAL A 27 8.35 -5.33 0.81
C VAL A 27 8.62 -3.89 0.37
N LYS A 28 7.63 -3.32 -0.30
CA LYS A 28 7.56 -1.90 -0.65
C LYS A 28 6.37 -1.23 0.05
N LEU A 29 6.54 0.04 0.39
CA LEU A 29 5.59 0.82 1.17
C LEU A 29 5.09 2.03 0.38
N LEU A 30 3.78 2.25 0.42
CA LEU A 30 3.14 3.49 -0.01
C LEU A 30 2.47 4.11 1.21
N LEU A 31 2.99 5.23 1.68
CA LEU A 31 2.51 5.90 2.89
C LEU A 31 1.79 7.20 2.54
N ILE A 32 0.57 7.36 3.05
CA ILE A 32 -0.28 8.53 2.86
C ILE A 32 -0.61 9.12 4.24
N ASP A 33 -0.12 10.34 4.48
CA ASP A 33 -0.29 11.10 5.73
C ASP A 33 -0.70 12.54 5.41
N PRO A 34 -2.00 12.81 5.23
CA PRO A 34 -2.49 14.14 4.89
C PRO A 34 -2.31 15.17 6.02
N LYS A 35 -2.09 14.70 7.26
CA LYS A 35 -1.90 15.57 8.43
C LYS A 35 -0.44 15.96 8.65
N VAL A 36 0.50 15.22 8.04
CA VAL A 36 1.94 15.49 8.13
C VAL A 36 2.45 15.36 9.58
N VAL A 37 1.84 14.47 10.36
CA VAL A 37 2.13 14.34 11.80
C VAL A 37 2.88 13.06 12.12
N GLU A 38 2.53 11.95 11.46
CA GLU A 38 2.86 10.61 11.97
C GLU A 38 3.86 9.89 11.09
N LEU A 39 3.71 9.96 9.77
CA LEU A 39 4.47 9.09 8.86
C LEU A 39 5.66 9.77 8.20
N ASN A 40 5.79 11.09 8.34
CA ASN A 40 6.85 11.86 7.69
C ASN A 40 8.27 11.45 8.08
N ILE A 41 8.44 10.89 9.29
CA ILE A 41 9.70 10.36 9.80
C ILE A 41 10.26 9.20 8.95
N TYR A 42 9.41 8.54 8.15
CA TYR A 42 9.81 7.44 7.29
C TYR A 42 10.36 7.90 5.93
N ASN A 43 10.33 9.19 5.61
CA ASN A 43 10.90 9.67 4.35
C ASN A 43 12.40 9.31 4.25
N GLY A 44 12.80 8.82 3.07
CA GLY A 44 14.18 8.46 2.77
C GLY A 44 14.53 6.98 3.01
N ILE A 45 13.65 6.18 3.62
CA ILE A 45 13.88 4.73 3.72
C ILE A 45 13.79 4.05 2.34
N PRO A 46 14.58 3.00 2.07
CA PRO A 46 14.60 2.33 0.77
C PRO A 46 13.33 1.53 0.45
N HIS A 47 12.48 1.26 1.45
CA HIS A 47 11.20 0.56 1.27
C HIS A 47 10.14 1.44 0.61
N LEU A 48 10.25 2.76 0.66
CA LEU A 48 9.25 3.65 0.07
C LEU A 48 9.24 3.56 -1.46
N LEU A 49 8.04 3.49 -2.04
CA LEU A 49 7.82 3.59 -3.49
C LEU A 49 7.99 5.03 -3.96
N ILE A 50 7.48 5.97 -3.17
CA ILE A 50 7.55 7.41 -3.36
C ILE A 50 7.65 8.06 -1.98
N PRO A 51 8.11 9.33 -1.89
CA PRO A 51 8.03 10.09 -0.65
C PRO A 51 6.61 10.07 -0.07
N VAL A 52 6.52 10.19 1.26
CA VAL A 52 5.24 10.17 1.99
C VAL A 52 4.29 11.19 1.37
N VAL A 53 3.10 10.74 1.00
CA VAL A 53 2.13 11.56 0.27
C VAL A 53 1.30 12.33 1.26
N THR A 54 1.38 13.66 1.19
CA THR A 54 0.69 14.58 2.11
C THR A 54 -0.50 15.29 1.46
N GLU A 55 -0.50 15.46 0.14
CA GLU A 55 -1.58 16.15 -0.57
C GLU A 55 -2.70 15.18 -0.98
N PRO A 56 -3.97 15.44 -0.64
CA PRO A 56 -5.08 14.53 -0.96
C PRO A 56 -5.22 14.18 -2.46
N LYS A 57 -5.01 15.16 -3.35
CA LYS A 57 -5.03 14.92 -4.80
C LYS A 57 -3.90 14.00 -5.26
N LYS A 58 -2.71 14.13 -4.68
CA LYS A 58 -1.58 13.22 -4.95
C LYS A 58 -1.86 11.83 -4.38
N ALA A 59 -2.54 11.74 -3.24
CA ALA A 59 -2.95 10.46 -2.67
C ALA A 59 -3.93 9.71 -3.57
N ALA A 60 -4.92 10.40 -4.16
CA ALA A 60 -5.78 9.81 -5.19
C ALA A 60 -4.98 9.29 -6.40
N GLY A 61 -4.00 10.06 -6.87
CA GLY A 61 -3.07 9.61 -7.92
C GLY A 61 -2.24 8.38 -7.54
N ALA A 62 -1.78 8.31 -6.29
CA ALA A 62 -1.04 7.16 -5.78
C ALA A 62 -1.91 5.90 -5.65
N LEU A 63 -3.18 6.05 -5.26
CA LEU A 63 -4.15 4.95 -5.24
C LEU A 63 -4.47 4.46 -6.66
N ASN A 64 -4.62 5.37 -7.63
CA ASN A 64 -4.77 4.99 -9.04
C ASN A 64 -3.55 4.21 -9.55
N TRP A 65 -2.33 4.67 -9.22
CA TRP A 65 -1.12 3.91 -9.54
C TRP A 65 -1.15 2.51 -8.94
N ALA A 66 -1.59 2.36 -7.69
CA ALA A 66 -1.71 1.05 -7.05
C ALA A 66 -2.72 0.14 -7.77
N VAL A 67 -3.85 0.67 -8.25
CA VAL A 67 -4.80 -0.08 -9.08
C VAL A 67 -4.15 -0.54 -10.38
N ASN A 68 -3.39 0.35 -11.05
CA ASN A 68 -2.71 0.01 -12.30
C ASN A 68 -1.60 -1.04 -12.09
N GLU A 69 -0.82 -0.94 -11.02
CA GLU A 69 0.19 -1.95 -10.66
C GLU A 69 -0.47 -3.29 -10.35
N MET A 70 -1.59 -3.31 -9.64
CA MET A 70 -2.38 -4.53 -9.42
C MET A 70 -2.80 -5.17 -10.76
N THR A 71 -3.33 -4.37 -11.70
CA THR A 71 -3.71 -4.85 -13.04
C THR A 71 -2.50 -5.37 -13.82
N ARG A 72 -1.36 -4.67 -13.76
CA ARG A 72 -0.11 -5.11 -14.38
C ARG A 72 0.34 -6.47 -13.84
N ARG A 73 0.29 -6.68 -12.52
CA ARG A 73 0.65 -7.95 -11.89
C ARG A 73 -0.27 -9.08 -12.33
N TYR A 74 -1.57 -8.85 -12.41
CA TYR A 74 -2.50 -9.86 -12.94
C TYR A 74 -2.19 -10.25 -14.39
N LYS A 75 -1.81 -9.28 -15.24
CA LYS A 75 -1.38 -9.58 -16.60
C LYS A 75 -0.10 -10.43 -16.60
N LEU A 76 0.89 -10.07 -15.80
CA LEU A 76 2.12 -10.87 -15.64
C LEU A 76 1.81 -12.30 -15.17
N PHE A 77 0.86 -12.47 -14.25
CA PHE A 77 0.46 -13.78 -13.77
C PHE A 77 -0.19 -14.63 -14.86
N ALA A 78 -1.09 -14.03 -15.65
CA ALA A 78 -1.72 -14.69 -16.77
C ALA A 78 -0.70 -15.12 -17.84
N ASP A 79 0.22 -14.22 -18.21
CA ASP A 79 1.28 -14.49 -19.20
C ASP A 79 2.22 -15.63 -18.75
N ASN A 80 2.39 -15.82 -17.44
CA ASN A 80 3.22 -16.85 -16.85
C ASN A 80 2.44 -18.08 -16.34
N ASN A 81 1.13 -18.17 -16.59
CA ASN A 81 0.24 -19.24 -16.13
C ASN A 81 0.27 -19.48 -14.60
N VAL A 82 0.42 -18.41 -13.81
CA VAL A 82 0.37 -18.43 -12.35
C VAL A 82 -0.86 -17.67 -11.84
N ARG A 83 -1.26 -17.91 -10.58
CA ARG A 83 -2.51 -17.34 -10.03
C ARG A 83 -2.30 -16.18 -9.07
N ASN A 84 -1.10 -16.03 -8.54
CA ASN A 84 -0.77 -15.09 -7.47
C ASN A 84 0.72 -14.76 -7.46
N ILE A 85 1.07 -13.79 -6.62
CA ILE A 85 2.43 -13.31 -6.44
C ILE A 85 3.38 -14.40 -5.94
N GLU A 86 2.93 -15.33 -5.09
CA GLU A 86 3.77 -16.44 -4.63
C GLU A 86 4.16 -17.33 -5.80
N GLY A 87 3.18 -17.77 -6.60
CA GLY A 87 3.46 -18.59 -7.78
C GLY A 87 4.35 -17.90 -8.80
N TYR A 88 4.20 -16.57 -8.97
CA TYR A 88 5.10 -15.79 -9.82
C TYR A 88 6.52 -15.73 -9.23
N ASN A 89 6.65 -15.49 -7.94
CA ASN A 89 7.94 -15.34 -7.29
C ASN A 89 8.71 -16.67 -7.16
N ASP A 90 8.01 -17.81 -7.10
CA ASP A 90 8.63 -19.14 -7.15
C ASP A 90 9.43 -19.37 -8.45
N PHE A 91 9.09 -18.66 -9.53
CA PHE A 91 9.84 -18.74 -10.79
C PHE A 91 11.20 -18.05 -10.72
N VAL A 92 11.38 -17.09 -9.82
CA VAL A 92 12.69 -16.48 -9.56
C VAL A 92 13.62 -17.48 -8.89
N GLU A 93 13.12 -18.23 -7.91
CA GLU A 93 13.91 -19.29 -7.24
C GLU A 93 14.29 -20.42 -8.20
N LYS A 94 13.50 -20.63 -9.25
CA LYS A 94 13.76 -21.59 -10.32
C LYS A 94 14.63 -21.03 -11.47
N GLY A 95 15.00 -19.75 -11.42
CA GLY A 95 15.79 -19.08 -12.46
C GLY A 95 15.05 -18.86 -13.79
N ILE A 96 13.72 -18.88 -13.78
CA ILE A 96 12.87 -18.66 -14.97
C ILE A 96 12.64 -17.16 -15.20
N ILE A 97 12.57 -16.38 -14.11
CA ILE A 97 12.39 -14.93 -14.12
C ILE A 97 13.50 -14.30 -13.27
N GLU A 98 14.02 -13.15 -13.70
CA GLU A 98 15.15 -12.48 -13.03
C GLU A 98 14.73 -11.68 -11.79
N GLU A 99 13.55 -11.07 -11.81
CA GLU A 99 13.10 -10.15 -10.76
C GLU A 99 11.86 -10.63 -10.01
N LYS A 100 11.97 -10.61 -8.67
CA LYS A 100 10.87 -10.88 -7.74
C LYS A 100 9.96 -9.66 -7.65
N LEU A 101 8.65 -9.89 -7.63
CA LEU A 101 7.69 -8.84 -7.31
C LEU A 101 7.65 -8.64 -5.78
N PRO A 102 7.91 -7.42 -5.27
CA PRO A 102 7.77 -7.16 -3.84
C PRO A 102 6.29 -7.13 -3.44
N TRP A 103 6.00 -7.53 -2.22
CA TRP A 103 4.72 -7.23 -1.59
C TRP A 103 4.59 -5.72 -1.40
N ILE A 104 3.39 -5.16 -1.64
CA ILE A 104 3.15 -3.73 -1.43
C ILE A 104 2.19 -3.55 -0.27
N VAL A 105 2.58 -2.75 0.72
CA VAL A 105 1.69 -2.34 1.81
C VAL A 105 1.39 -0.84 1.64
N ILE A 106 0.10 -0.54 1.50
CA ILE A 106 -0.43 0.80 1.32
C ILE A 106 -1.05 1.22 2.64
N ILE A 107 -0.52 2.27 3.27
CA ILE A 107 -1.00 2.77 4.56
C ILE A 107 -1.57 4.17 4.40
N ILE A 108 -2.80 4.35 4.86
CA ILE A 108 -3.49 5.65 4.91
C ILE A 108 -3.74 5.98 6.38
N ASP A 109 -3.09 7.01 6.93
CA ASP A 109 -3.27 7.38 8.34
C ASP A 109 -4.68 7.95 8.62
N GLU A 110 -5.20 8.77 7.71
CA GLU A 110 -6.51 9.40 7.85
C GLU A 110 -7.28 9.38 6.53
N LEU A 111 -8.12 8.37 6.35
CA LEU A 111 -8.96 8.26 5.16
C LEU A 111 -9.95 9.42 5.03
N ALA A 112 -10.49 9.91 6.16
CA ALA A 112 -11.53 10.94 6.14
C ALA A 112 -11.09 12.22 5.43
N ASP A 113 -9.82 12.61 5.56
CA ASP A 113 -9.28 13.81 4.91
C ASP A 113 -9.16 13.64 3.39
N LEU A 114 -8.94 12.40 2.91
CA LEU A 114 -8.96 12.10 1.47
C LEU A 114 -10.38 12.14 0.91
N MET A 115 -11.32 11.52 1.62
CA MET A 115 -12.73 11.47 1.24
C MET A 115 -13.39 12.86 1.20
N MET A 116 -12.90 13.81 1.99
CA MET A 116 -13.38 15.20 1.95
C MET A 116 -12.99 15.96 0.67
N VAL A 117 -11.91 15.54 0.00
CA VAL A 117 -11.36 16.26 -1.16
C VAL A 117 -11.67 15.55 -2.48
N CYS A 118 -11.54 14.22 -2.51
CA CYS A 118 -11.71 13.40 -3.72
C CYS A 118 -12.51 12.12 -3.42
N PRO A 119 -13.77 12.20 -2.95
CA PRO A 119 -14.52 11.03 -2.47
C PRO A 119 -14.68 9.94 -3.53
N ASN A 120 -15.12 10.31 -4.74
CA ASN A 120 -15.43 9.34 -5.80
C ASN A 120 -14.19 8.52 -6.20
N ASP A 121 -13.07 9.20 -6.47
CA ASP A 121 -11.82 8.53 -6.89
C ASP A 121 -11.28 7.63 -5.78
N VAL A 122 -11.25 8.14 -4.54
CA VAL A 122 -10.71 7.41 -3.39
C VAL A 122 -11.56 6.17 -3.09
N GLU A 123 -12.89 6.29 -3.12
CA GLU A 123 -13.80 5.18 -2.92
C GLU A 123 -13.66 4.11 -4.02
N GLU A 124 -13.63 4.54 -5.29
CA GLU A 124 -13.46 3.62 -6.41
C GLU A 124 -12.15 2.82 -6.30
N TYR A 125 -11.03 3.50 -6.06
CA TYR A 125 -9.72 2.86 -6.01
C TYR A 125 -9.56 1.95 -4.79
N ILE A 126 -10.04 2.39 -3.61
CA ILE A 126 -10.04 1.54 -2.41
C ILE A 126 -10.92 0.32 -2.63
N GLY A 127 -12.12 0.49 -3.22
CA GLY A 127 -13.02 -0.61 -3.53
C GLY A 127 -12.37 -1.65 -4.44
N ARG A 128 -11.76 -1.21 -5.55
CA ARG A 128 -11.03 -2.10 -6.47
C ARG A 128 -9.88 -2.84 -5.80
N LEU A 129 -9.05 -2.13 -5.05
CA LEU A 129 -7.92 -2.72 -4.34
C LEU A 129 -8.41 -3.73 -3.29
N ALA A 130 -9.40 -3.37 -2.46
CA ALA A 130 -9.93 -4.27 -1.44
C ALA A 130 -10.49 -5.57 -2.03
N GLN A 131 -11.08 -5.51 -3.23
CA GLN A 131 -11.64 -6.67 -3.91
C GLN A 131 -10.60 -7.58 -4.55
N MET A 132 -9.52 -7.03 -5.12
CA MET A 132 -8.64 -7.77 -6.03
C MET A 132 -7.15 -7.79 -5.62
N ALA A 133 -6.72 -6.98 -4.67
CA ALA A 133 -5.29 -6.78 -4.38
C ALA A 133 -4.58 -8.01 -3.77
N ARG A 134 -5.32 -8.92 -3.13
CA ARG A 134 -4.76 -10.05 -2.37
C ARG A 134 -3.84 -10.93 -3.22
N ALA A 135 -4.30 -11.39 -4.39
CA ALA A 135 -3.49 -12.27 -5.24
C ALA A 135 -2.31 -11.52 -5.89
N ALA A 136 -2.47 -10.22 -6.12
CA ALA A 136 -1.41 -9.32 -6.60
C ALA A 136 -0.35 -9.00 -5.54
N GLY A 137 -0.52 -9.46 -4.30
CA GLY A 137 0.39 -9.21 -3.20
C GLY A 137 0.40 -7.76 -2.73
N MET A 138 -0.77 -7.12 -2.75
CA MET A 138 -0.95 -5.74 -2.32
C MET A 138 -1.95 -5.69 -1.16
N HIS A 139 -1.64 -4.92 -0.12
CA HIS A 139 -2.40 -4.89 1.13
C HIS A 139 -2.69 -3.45 1.54
N LEU A 140 -3.93 -3.19 1.93
CA LEU A 140 -4.37 -1.89 2.43
C LEU A 140 -4.46 -1.90 3.96
N VAL A 141 -3.86 -0.89 4.58
CA VAL A 141 -4.03 -0.54 6.00
C VAL A 141 -4.65 0.84 6.03
N ILE A 142 -5.93 0.91 6.39
CA ILE A 142 -6.69 2.15 6.38
C ILE A 142 -7.00 2.51 7.83
N ALA A 143 -6.62 3.72 8.21
CA ALA A 143 -6.93 4.28 9.50
C ALA A 143 -7.77 5.56 9.35
N THR A 144 -8.61 5.78 10.37
CA THR A 144 -9.43 6.98 10.48
C THR A 144 -9.65 7.32 11.95
N GLN A 145 -9.67 8.61 12.27
CA GLN A 145 -10.10 9.13 13.56
C GLN A 145 -11.56 9.53 13.58
N ARG A 146 -12.22 9.57 12.41
CA ARG A 146 -13.63 9.92 12.24
C ARG A 146 -14.41 8.69 11.77
N PRO A 147 -14.81 7.78 12.69
CA PRO A 147 -15.65 6.64 12.36
C PRO A 147 -17.11 7.10 12.23
N SER A 148 -17.42 7.91 11.22
CA SER A 148 -18.80 8.21 10.84
C SER A 148 -19.27 7.20 9.80
N VAL A 149 -20.54 6.81 9.89
CA VAL A 149 -21.26 5.93 8.95
C VAL A 149 -21.72 6.74 7.74
#